data_AF-A0A1Q8IKI7-F1
#
_entry.id   AF-A0A1Q8IKI7-F1
#
_cell.length_a   1.000
_cell.length_b   1.000
_cell.length_c   1.000
_cell.angle_alpha   90.00
_cell.angle_beta   90.00
_cell.angle_gamma   90.00
#
_symmetry.space_group_name_H-M   'P 1'
#
loop_
_entity.id
_entity.type
_entity.pdbx_description
1 polymer ?
#
loop_
_entity_poly.entity_id
_entity_poly.type
_entity_poly.pdbx_seq_one_letter_code
_entity_poly.pdbx_strand_id
1 'polypeptide(L)' 'MNINRPLRIGMQMHCLSYETHDRLLRIVKSKKRYSPHYRAAALRLLVVAAPGSVTGGRVFAERRRRVRIHYGIQD' A
#
# COMPACT_ATOMS: atom_id res chain seq x y z
N MET A 1 2.95 14.17 -16.87
CA MET A 1 2.80 13.49 -15.57
C MET A 1 1.65 14.17 -14.81
N ASN A 2 0.51 13.51 -14.58
CA ASN A 2 -0.70 14.17 -14.06
C ASN A 2 -0.61 14.36 -12.53
N ILE A 3 -0.44 15.60 -12.08
CA ILE A 3 -0.23 16.01 -10.66
C ILE A 3 -1.40 15.59 -9.75
N ASN A 4 -2.59 15.35 -10.32
CA ASN A 4 -3.76 14.89 -9.56
C ASN A 4 -3.62 13.48 -8.97
N ARG A 5 -2.79 12.61 -9.58
CA ARG A 5 -2.62 11.21 -9.12
C ARG A 5 -1.92 11.08 -7.77
N PRO A 6 -0.77 11.70 -7.50
CA PRO A 6 -0.12 11.63 -6.19
C PRO A 6 -0.97 12.26 -5.09
N LEU A 7 -1.63 13.40 -5.37
CA LEU A 7 -2.51 14.09 -4.41
C LEU A 7 -3.67 13.19 -3.94
N ARG A 8 -4.32 12.49 -4.88
CA ARG A 8 -5.44 11.60 -4.55
C ARG A 8 -5.04 10.40 -3.70
N ILE A 9 -3.85 9.84 -3.94
CA ILE A 9 -3.33 8.74 -3.13
C ILE A 9 -2.94 9.25 -1.73
N GLY A 10 -2.33 10.43 -1.63
CA GLY A 10 -1.98 11.04 -0.34
C GLY A 10 -3.20 11.24 0.55
N MET A 11 -4.29 11.80 -0.01
CA MET A 11 -5.54 11.97 0.72
C MET A 11 -6.16 10.62 1.15
N GLN A 12 -6.14 9.62 0.27
CA GLN A 12 -6.62 8.28 0.60
C GLN A 12 -5.78 7.59 1.68
N MET A 13 -4.46 7.83 1.71
CA MET A 13 -3.60 7.34 2.78
C MET A 13 -3.97 7.95 4.12
N HIS A 14 -4.31 9.25 4.17
CA HIS A 14 -4.79 9.89 5.39
C HIS A 14 -6.12 9.28 5.88
N CYS A 15 -7.07 9.01 4.98
CA CYS A 15 -8.31 8.32 5.37
C CYS A 15 -8.09 6.90 5.90
N LEU A 16 -6.97 6.27 5.55
CA LEU A 16 -6.62 4.90 5.92
C LEU A 16 -5.59 4.81 7.04
N SER A 17 -5.07 5.94 7.56
CA SER A 17 -3.95 5.92 8.50
C SER A 17 -4.31 5.32 9.86
N TYR A 18 -5.58 5.31 10.21
CA TYR A 18 -6.12 4.73 11.45
C TYR A 18 -6.58 3.27 11.27
N GLU A 19 -6.48 2.71 10.07
CA GLU A 19 -6.92 1.34 9.81
C GLU A 19 -5.91 0.31 10.30
N THR A 20 -6.44 -0.85 10.72
CA THR A 20 -5.60 -1.96 11.18
C THR A 20 -4.84 -2.61 10.02
N HIS A 21 -3.73 -3.27 10.34
CA HIS A 21 -2.92 -4.00 9.38
C HIS A 21 -3.74 -4.99 8.54
N ASP A 22 -4.58 -5.81 9.19
CA ASP A 22 -5.47 -6.77 8.53
C ASP A 22 -6.49 -6.11 7.60
N ARG A 23 -7.02 -4.94 8.01
CA ARG A 23 -7.98 -4.20 7.19
C ARG A 23 -7.31 -3.68 5.92
N LEU A 24 -6.11 -3.12 6.03
CA LEU A 24 -5.31 -2.68 4.90
C LEU A 24 -5.02 -3.85 3.95
N LEU A 25 -4.62 -5.02 4.46
CA LEU A 25 -4.42 -6.22 3.66
C LEU A 25 -5.69 -6.63 2.91
N ARG A 26 -6.84 -6.62 3.59
CA ARG A 26 -8.14 -6.96 3.00
C ARG A 26 -8.51 -6.01 1.86
N ILE A 27 -8.26 -4.71 2.04
CA ILE A 27 -8.48 -3.68 1.01
C ILE A 27 -7.60 -3.96 -0.21
N VAL A 28 -6.29 -4.18 -0.01
CA VAL A 28 -5.36 -4.38 -1.12
C VAL A 28 -5.69 -5.63 -1.93
N LYS A 29 -6.13 -6.71 -1.27
CA LYS A 29 -6.52 -7.97 -1.92
C LYS A 29 -7.88 -7.90 -2.63
N SER A 30 -8.78 -6.99 -2.24
CA SER A 30 -10.14 -6.88 -2.77
C SER A 30 -10.21 -6.14 -4.11
N LYS A 31 -9.75 -6.77 -5.20
CA LYS A 31 -9.62 -6.12 -6.53
C LYS A 31 -10.92 -5.52 -7.09
N LYS A 32 -12.06 -6.17 -6.86
CA LYS A 32 -13.37 -5.77 -7.40
C LYS A 32 -14.11 -4.73 -6.54
N ARG A 33 -13.69 -4.53 -5.29
CA ARG A 33 -14.44 -3.76 -4.29
C ARG A 33 -13.93 -2.34 -4.09
N TYR A 34 -12.67 -2.09 -4.43
CA TYR A 34 -12.01 -0.81 -4.21
C TYR A 34 -11.30 -0.32 -5.46
N SER A 35 -11.30 1.00 -5.65
CA SER A 35 -10.58 1.64 -6.76
C SER A 35 -9.08 1.35 -6.70
N PRO A 36 -8.38 1.34 -7.86
CA PRO A 36 -6.93 1.13 -7.90
C PRO A 36 -6.14 2.12 -7.04
N HIS A 37 -6.59 3.37 -6.95
CA HIS A 37 -5.96 4.39 -6.11
C HIS A 37 -6.10 4.08 -4.61
N TYR A 38 -7.29 3.66 -4.18
CA TYR A 38 -7.54 3.32 -2.78
C TYR A 38 -6.74 2.09 -2.34
N ARG A 39 -6.63 1.09 -3.23
CA ARG A 39 -5.75 -0.07 -3.03
C ARG A 39 -4.28 0.33 -2.99
N ALA A 40 -3.84 1.25 -3.85
CA ALA A 40 -2.47 1.75 -3.85
C ALA A 40 -2.13 2.54 -2.56
N ALA A 41 -3.08 3.29 -2.01
CA ALA A 41 -2.94 3.97 -0.72
C ALA A 41 -2.77 2.97 0.44
N ALA A 42 -3.62 1.96 0.51
CA ALA A 42 -3.50 0.89 1.50
C ALA A 42 -2.15 0.14 1.38
N LEU A 43 -1.71 -0.16 0.15
CA LEU A 43 -0.42 -0.78 -0.09
C LEU A 43 0.74 0.11 0.38
N ARG A 44 0.67 1.43 0.16
CA ARG A 44 1.72 2.36 0.64
C ARG A 44 1.82 2.34 2.16
N LEU A 45 0.69 2.32 2.87
CA LEU A 45 0.68 2.21 4.33
C LEU A 45 1.30 0.90 4.81
N LEU A 46 0.96 -0.23 4.16
CA LEU A 46 1.61 -1.52 4.45
C LEU A 46 3.12 -1.49 4.22
N VAL A 47 3.59 -0.79 3.19
CA VAL A 47 5.02 -0.64 2.91
C VAL A 47 5.74 0.22 3.95
N VAL A 48 5.10 1.29 4.41
CA VAL A 48 5.61 2.17 5.47
C VAL A 48 5.69 1.42 6.80
N ALA A 49 4.66 0.65 7.15
CA ALA A 49 4.59 -0.13 8.39
C ALA A 49 5.39 -1.44 8.37
N ALA A 50 5.87 -1.90 7.20
CA ALA A 50 6.58 -3.16 7.09
C ALA A 50 7.92 -3.13 7.87
N PRO A 51 8.25 -4.21 8.61
CA PRO A 51 9.45 -4.24 9.43
C PRO A 51 10.73 -4.15 8.58
N GLY A 52 11.81 -3.67 9.22
CA GLY A 52 13.13 -3.59 8.61
C GLY A 52 13.64 -4.93 8.07
N SER A 53 13.26 -6.04 8.71
CA SER A 53 13.55 -7.40 8.25
C SER A 53 12.98 -7.72 6.86
N VAL A 54 11.83 -7.14 6.52
CA VAL A 54 11.18 -7.31 5.20
C VAL A 54 11.73 -6.31 4.19
N THR A 55 12.00 -5.07 4.61
CA THR A 55 12.32 -3.96 3.72
C THR A 55 13.82 -3.75 3.48
N GLY A 56 14.68 -4.14 4.43
CA GLY A 56 16.13 -4.22 4.30
C GLY A 56 16.82 -2.91 3.90
N GLY A 57 16.31 -1.75 4.32
CA GLY A 57 16.88 -0.44 3.96
C GLY A 57 16.77 -0.06 2.48
N ARG A 58 15.97 -0.81 1.69
CA ARG A 58 15.90 -0.62 0.23
C ARG A 58 15.07 0.59 -0.17
N VAL A 59 15.27 1.03 -1.43
CA VAL A 59 14.44 2.05 -2.07
C VAL A 59 12.97 1.63 -2.14
N PHE A 60 12.05 2.59 -2.18
CA PHE A 60 10.61 2.35 -2.03
C PHE A 60 10.04 1.31 -3.02
N ALA A 61 10.49 1.32 -4.28
CA ALA A 61 10.03 0.36 -5.29
C ALA A 61 10.34 -1.09 -4.90
N GLU A 62 11.55 -1.33 -4.39
CA GLU A 62 12.00 -2.64 -3.91
C GLU A 62 11.27 -3.06 -2.62
N ARG A 63 11.10 -2.12 -1.68
CA ARG A 63 10.30 -2.35 -0.46
C ARG A 63 8.88 -2.80 -0.82
N ARG A 64 8.24 -2.09 -1.75
CA ARG A 64 6.90 -2.42 -2.24
C ARG A 64 6.84 -3.81 -2.84
N ARG A 65 7.81 -4.19 -3.66
CA ARG A 65 7.87 -5.53 -4.27
C ARG A 65 7.97 -6.63 -3.20
N ARG A 66 8.87 -6.47 -2.22
CA ARG A 66 9.04 -7.43 -1.12
C ARG A 66 7.81 -7.55 -0.23
N VAL A 67 7.19 -6.42 0.10
CA VAL A 67 5.95 -6.38 0.88
C VAL A 67 4.82 -7.11 0.15
N ARG A 68 4.72 -6.95 -1.17
CA ARG A 68 3.74 -7.70 -1.96
C ARG A 68 4.01 -9.20 -1.94
N ILE A 69 5.27 -9.62 -2.05
CA ILE A 69 5.65 -11.04 -1.96
C ILE A 69 5.31 -11.58 -0.56
N HIS A 70 5.74 -10.87 0.48
CA HIS A 70 5.56 -11.27 1.87
C HIS A 70 4.07 -11.46 2.25
N TYR A 71 3.18 -10.58 1.79
CA TYR A 71 1.75 -10.67 2.09
C TYR A 71 0.91 -11.40 1.02
N GLY A 72 1.54 -11.95 -0.02
CA GLY A 72 0.86 -12.66 -1.12
C GLY A 72 -0.09 -11.76 -1.93
N ILE A 73 0.34 -10.55 -2.28
CA ILE A 73 -0.44 -9.54 -3.01
C ILE A 73 -0.14 -9.64 -4.52
N GLN A 74 -1.00 -10.35 -5.25
CA GLN A 74 -0.92 -10.50 -6.72
C GLN A 74 -1.54 -9.31 -7.46
N ASP A 75 -0.91 -8.86 -8.55
CA ASP A 75 -1.47 -7.82 -9.44
C ASP A 75 -2.66 -8.34 -10.24
#